data_AF-A0A1D8P492-F1
#
_entry.id   AF-A0A1D8P492-F1
#
_cell.length_a   1.000
_cell.length_b   1.000
_cell.length_c   1.000
_cell.angle_alpha   90.00
_cell.angle_beta   90.00
_cell.angle_gamma   90.00
#
_symmetry.space_group_name_H-M   'P 1'
#
loop_
_entity.id
_entity.type
_entity.pdbx_description
1 polymer ?
#
loop_
_entity_poly.entity_id
_entity_poly.type
_entity_poly.pdbx_seq_one_letter_code
_entity_poly.pdbx_strand_id
1 'polypeptide(L)'
;MKKIIFLAICLFIHNLNAQVNRYDKPIPANPQSTFVPLTMEQMRIIAKGRAIEKENRKKRFHKYVDQSNIYIKEKKWNYALEYIKRAEKMGFVNEQLYYNKGIAYLNLNKKSKLKKTIREAKKMYYFEVVDLLTVKLNSL
;
A
#
# COMPACT_ATOMS: atom_id res chain seq x y z
N MET A 1 -22.64 52.41 -26.88
CA MET A 1 -23.66 52.29 -25.81
C MET A 1 -23.70 50.90 -25.13
N LYS A 2 -23.61 49.78 -25.86
CA LYS A 2 -23.63 48.41 -25.26
C LYS A 2 -22.51 48.09 -24.24
N LYS A 3 -21.29 48.63 -24.40
CA LYS A 3 -20.16 48.39 -23.48
C LYS A 3 -20.31 49.06 -22.11
N ILE A 4 -20.98 50.21 -22.05
CA ILE A 4 -21.21 50.97 -20.81
C ILE A 4 -22.29 50.30 -19.97
N ILE A 5 -23.32 49.74 -20.61
CA ILE A 5 -24.37 48.95 -19.96
C ILE A 5 -23.79 47.67 -19.34
N PHE A 6 -22.86 47.00 -20.03
CA PHE A 6 -22.18 45.81 -19.50
C PHE A 6 -21.32 46.11 -18.27
N LEU A 7 -20.61 47.26 -18.28
CA LEU A 7 -19.79 47.70 -17.14
C LEU A 7 -20.66 48.08 -15.92
N ALA A 8 -21.82 48.71 -16.15
CA ALA A 8 -22.76 49.06 -15.09
C ALA A 8 -23.40 47.82 -14.44
N ILE A 9 -23.65 46.76 -15.21
CA ILE A 9 -24.17 45.48 -14.70
C ILE A 9 -23.13 44.78 -13.81
N CYS A 10 -21.83 44.84 -14.14
CA CYS A 10 -20.78 44.26 -13.31
C CYS A 10 -20.64 44.97 -11.95
N LEU A 11 -20.80 46.30 -11.91
CA LEU A 11 -20.66 47.09 -10.68
C LEU A 11 -21.84 46.93 -9.70
N PHE A 12 -23.03 46.55 -10.19
CA PHE A 12 -24.21 46.33 -9.35
C PHE A 12 -24.25 44.95 -8.66
N ILE A 13 -23.31 44.03 -8.96
CA ILE A 13 -23.27 42.67 -8.38
C ILE A 13 -22.45 42.61 -7.07
N HIS A 14 -21.83 43.71 -6.65
CA HIS A 14 -20.95 43.74 -5.47
C HIS A 14 -21.65 43.64 -4.11
N ASN A 15 -22.97 43.51 -4.04
CA ASN A 15 -23.70 43.22 -2.80
C ASN A 15 -23.99 41.72 -2.58
N LEU A 16 -23.17 40.84 -3.15
CA LEU A 16 -23.11 39.47 -2.69
C LEU A 16 -22.24 39.45 -1.43
N ASN A 17 -22.88 39.47 -0.25
CA ASN A 17 -22.28 38.94 0.97
C ASN A 17 -21.69 37.58 0.62
N ALA A 18 -20.37 37.47 0.53
CA ALA A 18 -19.71 36.20 0.33
C ALA A 18 -20.23 35.27 1.44
N GLN A 19 -20.91 34.19 1.06
CA GLN A 19 -21.29 33.17 2.03
C GLN A 19 -19.98 32.65 2.64
N VAL A 20 -19.66 33.10 3.85
CA VAL A 20 -18.57 32.55 4.65
C VAL A 20 -18.84 31.07 4.76
N ASN A 21 -17.99 30.26 4.16
CA ASN A 21 -18.19 28.82 4.08
C ASN A 21 -18.27 28.31 5.53
N ARG A 22 -19.15 27.34 5.83
CA ARG A 22 -19.29 26.82 7.21
C ARG A 22 -17.95 26.33 7.78
N TYR A 23 -17.02 26.00 6.89
CA TYR A 23 -15.66 25.52 7.17
C TYR A 23 -14.59 26.63 7.28
N ASP A 24 -14.91 27.89 6.96
CA ASP A 24 -13.98 29.01 7.08
C ASP A 24 -13.81 29.47 8.53
N LYS A 25 -14.75 29.08 9.41
CA LYS A 25 -14.62 29.30 10.85
C LYS A 25 -13.91 28.09 11.46
N PRO A 26 -12.74 28.26 12.10
CA PRO A 26 -12.12 27.15 12.82
C PRO A 26 -13.11 26.64 13.86
N ILE A 27 -13.22 25.31 13.96
CA ILE A 27 -14.02 24.68 15.01
C ILE A 27 -13.50 25.23 16.34
N PRO A 28 -14.35 25.86 17.17
CA PRO A 28 -13.91 26.40 18.45
C PRO A 28 -13.31 25.25 19.28
N ALA A 29 -12.16 25.49 19.89
CA ALA A 29 -11.50 24.50 20.72
C ALA A 29 -12.49 23.98 21.77
N ASN A 30 -12.68 22.66 21.84
CA ASN A 30 -13.58 22.05 22.82
C ASN A 30 -13.04 22.35 24.23
N PRO A 31 -13.72 23.17 25.05
CA PRO A 31 -13.23 23.56 26.36
C PRO A 31 -13.23 22.39 27.37
N GLN A 32 -13.86 21.26 27.04
CA GLN A 32 -13.87 20.03 27.83
C GLN A 32 -12.76 19.04 27.44
N SER A 33 -11.80 19.43 26.58
CA SER A 33 -10.70 18.55 26.21
C SER A 33 -9.77 18.28 27.39
N THR A 34 -9.80 17.06 27.91
CA THR A 34 -8.86 16.55 28.94
C THR A 34 -7.59 15.96 28.33
N PHE A 35 -7.32 16.21 27.05
CA PHE A 35 -6.17 15.67 26.35
C PHE A 35 -4.85 16.18 26.95
N VAL A 36 -4.09 15.26 27.55
CA VAL A 36 -2.72 15.51 27.98
C VAL A 36 -1.79 14.99 26.88
N PRO A 37 -0.97 15.85 26.24
CA PRO A 37 -0.04 15.40 25.22
C PRO A 37 1.05 14.50 25.82
N LEU A 38 1.53 13.54 25.03
CA LEU A 38 2.65 12.69 25.42
C LEU A 38 3.92 13.51 25.67
N THR A 39 4.69 13.15 26.70
CA THR A 39 6.02 13.74 26.92
C THR A 39 7.02 13.25 25.87
N MET A 40 8.13 13.97 25.68
CA MET A 40 9.21 13.55 24.78
C MET A 40 9.75 12.16 25.12
N GLU A 41 9.86 11.84 26.41
CA GLU A 41 10.32 10.53 26.85
C GLU A 41 9.32 9.42 26.47
N GLN A 42 8.03 9.63 26.73
CA GLN A 42 6.98 8.67 26.37
C GLN A 42 6.94 8.45 24.85
N MET A 43 7.02 9.53 24.07
CA MET A 43 7.10 9.43 22.59
C MET A 43 8.32 8.64 22.15
N ARG A 44 9.49 8.86 22.76
CA ARG A 44 10.72 8.12 22.47
C ARG A 44 10.55 6.62 22.76
N ILE A 45 9.94 6.25 23.88
CA ILE A 45 9.69 4.84 24.25
C ILE A 45 8.76 4.18 23.23
N ILE A 46 7.65 4.85 22.88
CA ILE A 46 6.70 4.34 21.88
C ILE A 46 7.37 4.19 20.51
N ALA A 47 8.18 5.16 20.09
CA ALA A 47 8.90 5.10 18.82
C ALA A 47 9.88 3.92 18.78
N LYS A 48 10.64 3.69 19.87
CA LYS A 48 11.52 2.52 20.00
C LYS A 48 10.74 1.21 19.93
N GLY A 49 9.62 1.10 20.64
CA GLY A 49 8.76 -0.08 20.61
C GLY A 49 8.25 -0.38 19.20
N ARG A 50 7.75 0.63 18.48
CA ARG A 50 7.29 0.50 17.08
C ARG A 50 8.42 0.09 16.13
N ALA A 51 9.62 0.61 16.32
CA ALA A 51 10.78 0.25 15.51
C ALA A 51 11.15 -1.23 15.70
N ILE A 52 11.20 -1.71 16.95
CA ILE A 52 11.47 -3.12 17.27
C ILE A 52 10.37 -4.02 16.70
N GLU A 53 9.10 -3.63 16.84
CA GLU A 53 7.98 -4.40 16.28
C GLU A 53 8.07 -4.51 14.76
N LYS A 54 8.36 -3.39 14.07
CA LYS A 54 8.55 -3.37 12.61
C LYS A 54 9.69 -4.29 12.19
N GLU A 55 10.81 -4.24 12.89
CA GLU A 55 11.96 -5.12 12.64
C GLU A 55 11.60 -6.60 12.84
N ASN A 56 10.90 -6.93 13.93
CA ASN A 56 10.42 -8.28 14.18
C ASN A 56 9.44 -8.78 13.12
N ARG A 57 8.55 -7.91 12.62
CA ARG A 57 7.66 -8.24 11.48
C ARG A 57 8.48 -8.51 10.21
N LYS A 58 9.52 -7.72 9.94
CA LYS A 58 10.41 -7.89 8.79
C LYS A 58 11.19 -9.21 8.86
N LYS A 59 11.72 -9.57 10.04
CA LYS A 59 12.36 -10.88 10.27
C LYS A 59 11.41 -12.05 10.01
N ARG A 60 10.16 -11.96 10.50
CA ARG A 60 9.13 -12.98 10.21
C ARG A 60 8.79 -13.07 8.73
N PHE A 61 8.70 -11.93 8.04
CA PHE A 61 8.51 -11.89 6.59
C PHE A 61 9.59 -12.68 5.86
N HIS A 62 10.86 -12.40 6.13
CA HIS A 62 11.99 -13.11 5.50
C HIS A 62 11.92 -14.61 5.79
N LYS A 63 11.69 -15.00 7.05
CA LYS A 63 11.50 -16.41 7.42
C LYS A 63 10.42 -17.10 6.60
N TYR A 64 9.26 -16.45 6.39
CA TYR A 64 8.18 -17.05 5.59
C TYR A 64 8.53 -17.13 4.10
N VAL A 65 9.24 -16.15 3.55
CA VAL A 65 9.74 -16.22 2.16
C VAL A 65 10.71 -17.39 2.01
N ASP A 66 11.65 -17.57 2.94
CA ASP A 66 12.61 -18.67 2.91
C ASP A 66 11.93 -20.03 3.01
N GLN A 67 10.97 -20.18 3.91
CA GLN A 67 10.17 -21.41 4.02
C GLN A 67 9.39 -21.69 2.72
N SER A 68 8.80 -20.66 2.10
CA SER A 68 8.15 -20.85 0.81
C SER A 68 9.13 -21.32 -0.26
N ASN A 69 10.37 -20.81 -0.28
CA ASN A 69 11.41 -21.22 -1.22
C ASN A 69 11.81 -22.69 -1.03
N ILE A 70 11.92 -23.14 0.22
CA ILE A 70 12.17 -24.55 0.55
C ILE A 70 11.06 -25.43 -0.05
N TYR A 71 9.78 -25.08 0.19
CA TYR A 71 8.66 -25.85 -0.36
C TYR A 71 8.56 -25.78 -1.90
N ILE A 72 8.98 -24.69 -2.54
CA ILE A 72 9.12 -24.63 -4.00
C ILE A 72 10.15 -25.65 -4.47
N LYS A 73 11.32 -25.72 -3.84
CA LYS A 73 12.38 -26.70 -4.19
C LYS A 73 11.91 -28.14 -3.98
N GLU A 74 11.13 -28.39 -2.92
CA GLU A 74 10.52 -29.70 -2.64
C GLU A 74 9.29 -30.01 -3.51
N LYS A 75 8.91 -29.13 -4.44
CA LYS A 75 7.71 -29.27 -5.28
C LYS A 75 6.38 -29.35 -4.51
N LYS A 76 6.36 -28.83 -3.28
CA LYS A 76 5.19 -28.77 -2.38
C LYS A 76 4.44 -27.44 -2.54
N TRP A 77 3.80 -27.25 -3.69
CA TRP A 77 3.25 -25.96 -4.14
C TRP A 77 2.20 -25.34 -3.20
N ASN A 78 1.29 -26.16 -2.65
CA ASN A 78 0.25 -25.66 -1.75
C ASN A 78 0.84 -25.17 -0.42
N TYR A 79 1.84 -25.88 0.12
CA TYR A 79 2.57 -25.44 1.32
C TYR A 79 3.35 -24.15 1.05
N ALA A 80 4.01 -24.04 -0.11
CA ALA A 80 4.67 -22.80 -0.51
C ALA A 80 3.69 -21.61 -0.52
N LEU A 81 2.48 -21.79 -1.10
CA LEU A 81 1.44 -20.76 -1.12
C LEU A 81 0.93 -20.36 0.27
N GLU A 82 0.88 -21.30 1.21
CA GLU A 82 0.49 -21.00 2.59
C GLU A 82 1.51 -20.05 3.24
N TYR A 83 2.80 -20.34 3.11
CA TYR A 83 3.86 -19.49 3.63
C TYR A 83 3.95 -18.14 2.91
N ILE A 84 3.72 -18.10 1.60
CA ILE A 84 3.57 -16.84 0.84
C ILE A 84 2.45 -15.99 1.42
N LYS A 85 1.27 -16.57 1.69
CA LYS A 85 0.14 -15.85 2.30
C LYS A 85 0.48 -15.31 3.70
N ARG A 86 1.25 -16.06 4.49
CA ARG A 86 1.74 -15.60 5.80
C ARG A 86 2.75 -14.44 5.65
N ALA A 87 3.63 -14.49 4.65
CA ALA A 87 4.55 -13.40 4.34
C ALA A 87 3.82 -12.12 3.90
N GLU A 88 2.85 -12.24 3.00
CA GLU A 88 2.04 -11.09 2.51
C GLU A 88 1.31 -10.36 3.65
N LYS A 89 0.82 -11.10 4.66
CA LYS A 89 0.20 -10.51 5.86
C LYS A 89 1.13 -9.61 6.68
N MET A 90 2.45 -9.72 6.51
CA MET A 90 3.41 -8.85 7.22
C MET A 90 3.51 -7.45 6.60
N GLY A 91 2.98 -7.24 5.39
CA GLY A 91 2.99 -5.94 4.71
C GLY A 91 4.32 -5.57 4.05
N PHE A 92 5.24 -6.55 3.90
CA PHE A 92 6.49 -6.38 3.17
C PHE A 92 6.44 -7.18 1.86
N VAL A 93 7.31 -6.81 0.91
CA VAL A 93 7.45 -7.47 -0.37
C VAL A 93 8.92 -7.56 -0.77
N ASN A 94 9.27 -8.56 -1.59
CA ASN A 94 10.55 -8.68 -2.27
C ASN A 94 10.39 -9.51 -3.55
N GLU A 95 11.43 -9.57 -4.37
CA GLU A 95 11.44 -10.31 -5.64
C GLU A 95 11.19 -11.81 -5.43
N GLN A 96 11.87 -12.42 -4.46
CA GLN A 96 11.75 -13.85 -4.16
C GLN A 96 10.31 -14.27 -3.82
N LEU A 97 9.56 -13.45 -3.09
CA LEU A 97 8.15 -13.70 -2.78
C LEU A 97 7.32 -13.83 -4.06
N TYR A 98 7.48 -12.88 -5.00
CA TYR A 98 6.75 -12.87 -6.25
C TYR A 98 7.18 -14.00 -7.18
N TYR A 99 8.47 -14.31 -7.24
CA TYR A 99 8.99 -15.44 -7.98
C TYR A 99 8.39 -16.76 -7.46
N ASN A 100 8.47 -17.02 -6.16
CA ASN A 100 7.92 -18.23 -5.53
C ASN A 100 6.40 -18.35 -5.77
N LYS A 101 5.67 -17.24 -5.62
CA LYS A 101 4.22 -17.20 -5.87
C LYS A 101 3.89 -17.51 -7.33
N GLY A 102 4.66 -16.96 -8.26
CA GLY A 102 4.52 -17.24 -9.69
C GLY A 102 4.77 -18.70 -10.02
N ILE A 103 5.89 -19.27 -9.54
CA ILE A 103 6.24 -20.68 -9.74
C ILE A 103 5.20 -21.62 -9.14
N ALA A 104 4.69 -21.34 -7.94
CA ALA A 104 3.64 -22.15 -7.33
C ALA A 104 2.35 -22.14 -8.18
N TYR A 105 1.92 -20.97 -8.67
CA TYR A 105 0.71 -20.90 -9.52
C TYR A 105 0.90 -21.52 -10.90
N LEU A 106 2.10 -21.40 -11.48
CA LEU A 106 2.47 -22.07 -12.72
C LEU A 106 2.28 -23.58 -12.59
N ASN A 107 2.91 -24.20 -11.58
CA ASN A 107 2.87 -25.65 -11.37
C ASN A 107 1.50 -26.19 -10.93
N LEU A 108 0.64 -25.31 -10.39
CA LEU A 108 -0.74 -25.64 -10.07
C LEU A 108 -1.72 -25.38 -11.23
N ASN A 109 -1.22 -25.05 -12.43
CA ASN A 109 -2.00 -24.69 -13.62
C ASN A 109 -2.99 -23.53 -13.40
N LYS A 110 -2.68 -22.60 -12.47
CA LYS A 110 -3.54 -21.44 -12.15
C LYS A 110 -3.13 -20.22 -12.99
N LYS A 111 -3.28 -20.30 -14.32
CA LYS A 111 -2.84 -19.26 -15.28
C LYS A 111 -3.34 -17.85 -14.93
N SER A 112 -4.60 -17.68 -14.52
CA SER A 112 -5.16 -16.37 -14.12
C SER A 112 -4.45 -15.77 -12.91
N LYS A 113 -4.12 -16.61 -11.90
CA LYS A 113 -3.39 -16.16 -10.71
C LYS A 113 -1.94 -15.81 -11.03
N LEU A 114 -1.28 -16.59 -11.89
CA LEU A 114 0.05 -16.27 -12.39
C LEU A 114 0.08 -14.91 -13.13
N LYS A 115 -0.86 -14.67 -14.06
CA LYS A 115 -0.99 -13.36 -14.74
C LYS A 115 -1.18 -12.22 -13.73
N LYS A 116 -1.97 -12.43 -12.68
CA LYS A 116 -2.12 -11.45 -11.60
C LYS A 116 -0.80 -11.20 -10.88
N THR A 117 -0.05 -12.25 -10.52
CA THR A 117 1.26 -12.14 -9.87
C THR A 117 2.28 -11.40 -10.72
N ILE A 118 2.33 -11.64 -12.04
CA ILE A 118 3.21 -10.90 -12.96
C ILE A 118 2.85 -9.41 -12.97
N ARG A 119 1.56 -9.06 -13.03
CA ARG A 119 1.13 -7.66 -12.96
C ARG A 119 1.50 -6.99 -11.64
N GLU A 120 1.36 -7.71 -10.52
CA GLU A 120 1.76 -7.21 -9.21
C GLU A 120 3.28 -6.98 -9.14
N ALA A 121 4.09 -7.94 -9.61
CA ALA A 121 5.55 -7.81 -9.67
C ALA A 121 6.00 -6.63 -10.54
N LYS A 122 5.34 -6.43 -11.69
CA LYS A 122 5.59 -5.29 -12.58
C LYS A 122 5.31 -3.94 -11.90
N LYS A 123 4.25 -3.84 -11.10
CA LYS A 123 3.95 -2.62 -10.32
C LYS A 123 5.01 -2.31 -9.26
N MET A 124 5.69 -3.35 -8.77
CA MET A 124 6.80 -3.23 -7.82
C MET A 124 8.16 -3.06 -8.50
N TYR A 125 8.21 -2.95 -9.84
CA TYR A 125 9.44 -2.83 -10.63
C TYR A 125 10.38 -4.04 -10.57
N TYR A 126 9.85 -5.23 -10.26
CA TYR A 126 10.62 -6.49 -10.24
C TYR A 126 10.70 -7.11 -11.64
N PHE A 127 11.40 -6.44 -12.56
CA PHE A 127 11.41 -6.77 -13.99
C PHE A 127 12.01 -8.15 -14.29
N GLU A 128 13.08 -8.55 -13.62
CA GLU A 128 13.68 -9.88 -13.81
C GLU A 128 12.65 -11.00 -13.52
N VAL A 129 11.91 -10.87 -12.42
CA VAL A 129 10.83 -11.81 -12.07
C VAL A 129 9.73 -11.81 -13.11
N VAL A 130 9.35 -10.63 -13.62
CA VAL A 130 8.33 -10.49 -14.68
C VAL A 130 8.77 -11.23 -15.94
N ASP A 131 10.01 -11.05 -16.39
CA ASP A 131 10.53 -11.66 -17.61
C ASP A 131 10.57 -13.19 -17.46
N LEU A 132 11.15 -13.68 -16.37
CA LEU A 132 11.24 -15.12 -16.07
C LEU A 132 9.86 -15.79 -16.02
N LEU A 133 8.89 -15.17 -15.36
CA LEU A 133 7.54 -15.73 -15.24
C LEU A 133 6.73 -15.60 -16.53
N THR A 134 6.95 -14.56 -17.33
CA THR A 134 6.25 -14.36 -18.61
C THR A 134 6.69 -15.40 -19.62
N VAL A 135 7.99 -15.69 -19.72
CA VAL A 135 8.53 -16.76 -20.56
C VAL A 135 7.88 -18.11 -20.19
N LYS A 136 7.84 -18.43 -18.89
CA LYS A 136 7.21 -19.67 -18.39
C LYS A 136 5.71 -19.73 -18.61
N LEU A 137 5.01 -18.60 -18.55
CA LEU A 137 3.57 -18.55 -18.82
C LEU A 137 3.27 -18.84 -20.30
N ASN A 138 4.12 -18.37 -21.21
CA ASN A 138 3.95 -18.56 -22.65
C ASN A 138 4.31 -19.99 -23.10
N SER A 139 5.02 -20.76 -22.28
CA SER A 139 5.33 -22.17 -22.53
C SER A 139 4.25 -23.15 -22.03
N LEU A 140 3.15 -22.67 -21.44
CA LEU A 140 2.01 -23.47 -20.96
C LEU A 140 0.84 -23.49 -21.94
#